data_AF-A0A933BY36-F1
#
_entry.id   AF-A0A933BY36-F1
#
_cell.length_a   1.000
_cell.length_b   1.000
_cell.length_c   1.000
_cell.angle_alpha   90.00
_cell.angle_beta   90.00
_cell.angle_gamma   90.00
#
_symmetry.space_group_name_H-M   'P 1'
#
loop_
_entity.id
_entity.type
_entity.pdbx_description
1 polymer ?
#
loop_
_entity_poly.entity_id
_entity_poly.type
_entity_poly.pdbx_seq_one_letter_code
_entity_poly.pdbx_strand_id
1 'polypeptide(L)'
;MEIVVVGLNHKTAPIELRERLHIPERDLAGPLEALGKEPPILERLILSTCNRVEVYAVAEEVRAARQSIEALLAARAQLPAAAFSGLLYLHTAAEAVRHAFRVAGSLDSLVVGEPQILGQVKDAYQAAAGLGAVGPVLSALMERALRVGKRIRTETALGASPVSVASVAIELARQIFGALAGRTVLLLGAGEMSEAAAQHLK
;
A
#
# COMPACT_ATOMS: atom_id res chain seq x y z
N MET A 1 15.71 18.69 -3.61
CA MET A 1 14.94 17.91 -2.60
C MET A 1 13.48 17.88 -3.02
N GLU A 2 12.99 16.71 -3.40
CA GLU A 2 11.62 16.51 -3.86
C GLU A 2 11.04 15.24 -3.22
N ILE A 3 9.73 15.25 -2.96
CA ILE A 3 9.02 14.05 -2.53
C ILE A 3 8.76 13.18 -3.76
N VAL A 4 9.14 11.91 -3.70
CA VAL A 4 8.90 10.93 -4.76
C VAL A 4 8.16 9.72 -4.22
N VAL A 5 7.30 9.14 -5.05
CA VAL A 5 6.70 7.82 -4.81
C VAL A 5 7.02 6.95 -6.01
N VAL A 6 7.70 5.83 -5.76
CA VAL A 6 7.96 4.80 -6.76
C VAL A 6 7.31 3.52 -6.29
N GLY A 7 6.48 2.92 -7.13
CA GLY A 7 5.78 1.71 -6.74
C GLY A 7 4.95 1.11 -7.85
N LEU A 8 4.25 0.05 -7.48
CA LEU A 8 3.26 -0.61 -8.32
C LEU A 8 2.07 -1.03 -7.48
N ASN A 9 0.96 -1.27 -8.16
CA ASN A 9 -0.27 -1.71 -7.52
C ASN A 9 -1.02 -2.71 -8.41
N HIS A 10 -2.17 -3.16 -7.94
CA HIS A 10 -3.06 -4.10 -8.65
C HIS A 10 -3.48 -3.66 -10.07
N LYS A 11 -3.37 -2.37 -10.43
CA LYS A 11 -3.70 -1.86 -11.77
C LYS A 11 -2.53 -2.01 -12.74
N THR A 12 -1.29 -1.91 -12.24
CA THR A 12 -0.09 -1.91 -13.08
C THR A 12 0.65 -3.24 -13.08
N ALA A 13 0.47 -4.08 -12.06
CA ALA A 13 1.24 -5.31 -11.89
C ALA A 13 0.35 -6.53 -11.55
N PRO A 14 0.64 -7.69 -12.17
CA PRO A 14 -0.04 -8.94 -11.85
C PRO A 14 0.28 -9.41 -10.43
N ILE A 15 -0.54 -10.32 -9.89
CA ILE A 15 -0.45 -10.73 -8.49
C ILE A 15 0.87 -11.44 -8.17
N GLU A 16 1.37 -12.26 -9.09
CA GLU A 16 2.59 -13.04 -8.93
C GLU A 16 3.82 -12.14 -8.76
N LEU A 17 3.85 -10.99 -9.45
CA LEU A 17 4.91 -10.01 -9.31
C LEU A 17 4.77 -9.25 -7.98
N ARG A 18 3.54 -8.86 -7.59
CA ARG A 18 3.29 -8.16 -6.32
C ARG A 18 3.68 -9.01 -5.12
N GLU A 19 3.39 -10.31 -5.14
CA GLU A 19 3.78 -11.23 -4.07
C GLU A 19 5.30 -11.34 -3.93
N ARG A 20 6.04 -11.39 -5.05
CA ARG A 20 7.51 -11.41 -5.01
C ARG A 20 8.13 -10.11 -4.49
N LEU A 21 7.47 -8.98 -4.73
CA LEU A 21 7.90 -7.67 -4.28
C LEU A 21 7.43 -7.32 -2.86
N HIS A 22 6.49 -8.08 -2.31
CA HIS A 22 5.93 -7.83 -0.99
C HIS A 22 7.04 -7.87 0.08
N ILE A 23 7.10 -6.81 0.88
CA ILE A 23 8.00 -6.70 2.03
C ILE A 23 7.12 -6.79 3.27
N PRO A 24 7.21 -7.87 4.07
CA PRO A 24 6.47 -7.95 5.32
C PRO A 24 7.07 -6.99 6.34
N GLU A 25 6.25 -6.53 7.29
CA GLU A 25 6.63 -5.50 8.27
C GLU A 25 7.92 -5.84 9.04
N ARG A 26 8.06 -7.09 9.47
CA ARG A 26 9.25 -7.61 10.16
C ARG A 26 10.55 -7.49 9.38
N ASP A 27 10.47 -7.42 8.05
CA ASP A 27 11.62 -7.36 7.16
C ASP A 27 11.89 -5.93 6.67
N LEU A 28 11.16 -4.91 7.13
CA LEU A 28 11.29 -3.51 6.68
C LEU A 28 12.63 -2.86 7.03
N ALA A 29 13.25 -3.27 8.14
CA ALA A 29 14.48 -2.64 8.64
C ALA A 29 15.62 -2.66 7.62
N GLY A 30 15.91 -3.82 7.01
CA GLY A 30 16.99 -3.96 6.03
C GLY A 30 16.81 -3.11 4.78
N PRO A 31 15.66 -3.17 4.09
CA PRO A 31 15.33 -2.32 2.95
C PRO A 31 15.37 -0.82 3.26
N LEU A 32 14.82 -0.41 4.40
CA LEU A 32 14.88 0.99 4.83
C LEU A 32 16.32 1.41 5.10
N GLU A 33 17.14 0.60 5.78
CA GLU A 33 18.55 0.91 5.99
C GLU A 33 19.29 1.03 4.65
N ALA A 34 19.12 0.06 3.74
CA ALA A 34 19.78 0.03 2.44
C ALA A 34 19.51 1.29 1.59
N LEU A 35 18.27 1.77 1.58
CA LEU A 35 17.92 3.01 0.86
C LEU A 35 18.54 4.27 1.46
N GLY A 36 18.98 4.24 2.73
CA GLY A 36 19.56 5.40 3.40
C GLY A 36 21.08 5.43 3.47
N LYS A 37 21.77 4.41 2.95
CA LYS A 37 23.23 4.31 3.05
C LYS A 37 23.96 5.34 2.21
N GLU A 38 23.41 5.69 1.06
CA GLU A 38 24.03 6.62 0.12
C GLU A 38 23.00 7.60 -0.44
N PRO A 39 23.42 8.82 -0.84
CA PRO A 39 22.58 9.72 -1.62
C PRO A 39 21.95 9.00 -2.82
N PRO A 40 20.75 9.40 -3.27
CA PRO A 40 20.13 10.70 -3.03
C PRO A 40 18.98 10.70 -2.01
N ILE A 41 18.71 9.59 -1.32
CA ILE A 41 17.50 9.42 -0.49
C ILE A 41 17.79 9.86 0.96
N LEU A 42 17.08 10.89 1.41
CA LEU A 42 17.23 11.47 2.74
C LEU A 42 16.21 10.90 3.74
N GLU A 43 14.96 10.72 3.30
CA GLU A 43 13.90 10.12 4.08
C GLU A 43 13.25 9.00 3.25
N ARG A 44 12.81 7.91 3.89
CA ARG A 44 12.10 6.82 3.20
C ARG A 44 11.05 6.15 4.08
N LEU A 45 9.97 5.72 3.43
CA LEU A 45 8.89 4.94 3.99
C LEU A 45 8.44 3.91 2.94
N ILE A 46 8.24 2.67 3.36
CA ILE A 46 7.76 1.59 2.49
C ILE A 46 6.34 1.23 2.89
N LEU A 47 5.40 1.34 1.96
CA LEU A 47 4.03 0.85 2.09
C LEU A 47 3.91 -0.44 1.28
N SER A 48 3.80 -1.56 1.98
CA SER A 48 3.70 -2.89 1.36
C SER A 48 2.44 -3.57 1.86
N THR A 49 1.46 -3.72 0.97
CA THR A 49 0.18 -4.38 1.24
C THR A 49 0.00 -5.54 0.28
N CYS A 50 -1.15 -6.23 0.33
CA CYS A 50 -1.49 -7.23 -0.67
C CYS A 50 -1.64 -6.61 -2.08
N ASN A 51 -2.05 -5.34 -2.18
CA ASN A 51 -2.45 -4.70 -3.44
C ASN A 51 -1.47 -3.66 -3.96
N ARG A 52 -0.42 -3.31 -3.21
CA ARG A 52 0.61 -2.37 -3.62
C ARG A 52 1.93 -2.56 -2.89
N VAL A 53 3.01 -2.19 -3.56
CA VAL A 53 4.33 -1.99 -2.97
C VAL A 53 4.82 -0.63 -3.43
N GLU A 54 4.97 0.30 -2.49
CA GLU A 54 5.35 1.69 -2.74
C GLU A 54 6.47 2.11 -1.81
N VAL A 55 7.41 2.88 -2.35
CA VAL A 55 8.44 3.57 -1.59
C VAL A 55 8.19 5.07 -1.72
N TYR A 56 7.89 5.70 -0.60
CA TYR A 56 7.84 7.15 -0.44
C TYR A 56 9.23 7.61 -0.02
N ALA A 57 9.80 8.58 -0.72
CA ALA A 57 11.12 9.09 -0.39
C ALA A 57 11.22 10.61 -0.54
N VAL A 58 12.14 11.20 0.20
CA VAL A 58 12.62 12.57 -0.04
C VAL A 58 13.98 12.44 -0.68
N ALA A 59 14.09 12.90 -1.91
CA ALA A 59 15.28 12.70 -2.73
C ALA A 59 15.90 14.02 -3.18
N GLU A 60 17.23 14.08 -3.22
CA GLU A 60 17.95 15.19 -3.84
C GLU A 60 17.83 15.17 -5.37
N GLU A 61 17.86 13.97 -5.96
CA GLU A 61 17.77 13.73 -7.39
C GLU A 61 16.80 12.58 -7.67
N VAL A 62 15.77 12.85 -8.48
CA VAL A 62 14.62 11.96 -8.70
C VAL A 62 15.02 10.70 -9.45
N ARG A 63 15.88 10.82 -10.47
CA ARG A 63 16.25 9.69 -11.33
C ARG A 63 17.10 8.67 -10.57
N ALA A 64 18.08 9.14 -9.80
CA ALA A 64 18.92 8.31 -8.94
C ALA A 64 18.10 7.68 -7.82
N ALA A 65 17.13 8.40 -7.22
CA ALA A 65 16.24 7.79 -6.23
C ALA A 65 15.40 6.67 -6.83
N ARG A 66 14.84 6.88 -8.03
CA ARG A 66 14.14 5.83 -8.77
C ARG A 66 15.04 4.62 -9.02
N GLN A 67 16.28 4.82 -9.44
CA GLN A 67 17.24 3.73 -9.67
C GLN A 67 17.56 2.95 -8.39
N SER A 68 17.80 3.64 -7.26
CA SER A 68 18.05 2.99 -5.97
C SER A 68 16.84 2.18 -5.49
N ILE A 69 15.63 2.70 -5.69
CA ILE A 69 14.40 1.97 -5.36
C ILE A 69 14.21 0.76 -6.29
N GLU A 70 14.44 0.90 -7.60
CA GLU A 70 14.38 -0.21 -8.54
C GLU A 70 15.40 -1.31 -8.19
N ALA A 71 16.62 -0.94 -7.80
CA ALA A 71 17.66 -1.87 -7.38
C ALA A 71 17.26 -2.63 -6.10
N LEU A 72 16.69 -1.92 -5.11
CA LEU A 72 16.15 -2.55 -3.90
C LEU A 72 15.07 -3.59 -4.24
N LEU A 73 14.10 -3.20 -5.06
CA LEU A 73 12.99 -4.07 -5.46
C LEU A 73 13.48 -5.28 -6.27
N ALA A 74 14.47 -5.08 -7.14
CA ALA A 74 15.10 -6.13 -7.93
C ALA A 74 15.80 -7.16 -7.03
N ALA A 75 16.59 -6.69 -6.05
CA ALA A 75 17.25 -7.55 -5.08
C ALA A 75 16.23 -8.33 -4.25
N ARG A 76 15.14 -7.68 -3.81
CA ARG A 76 14.06 -8.31 -3.03
C ARG A 76 13.34 -9.39 -3.80
N ALA A 77 12.94 -9.11 -5.04
CA ALA A 77 12.20 -10.05 -5.88
C ALA A 77 13.08 -11.13 -6.51
N GLN A 78 14.41 -10.99 -6.44
CA GLN A 78 15.37 -11.81 -7.19
C GLN A 78 15.05 -11.81 -8.69
N LEU A 79 14.82 -10.60 -9.22
CA LEU A 79 14.47 -10.36 -10.62
C LEU A 79 15.32 -9.22 -11.18
N PRO A 80 15.67 -9.26 -12.48
CA PRO A 80 16.21 -8.10 -13.15
C PRO A 80 15.22 -6.93 -13.08
N ALA A 81 15.68 -5.72 -12.79
CA ALA A 81 14.84 -4.52 -12.75
C ALA A 81 14.03 -4.33 -14.05
N ALA A 82 14.61 -4.71 -15.19
CA ALA A 82 13.96 -4.68 -16.51
C ALA A 82 12.65 -5.50 -16.57
N ALA A 83 12.48 -6.51 -15.71
CA ALA A 83 11.26 -7.32 -15.67
C ALA A 83 10.03 -6.57 -15.14
N PHE A 84 10.22 -5.49 -14.37
CA PHE A 84 9.12 -4.74 -13.75
C PHE A 84 9.24 -3.22 -13.84
N SER A 85 10.37 -2.66 -14.28
CA SER A 85 10.59 -1.20 -14.34
C SER A 85 9.53 -0.46 -15.18
N GLY A 86 9.03 -1.09 -16.25
CA GLY A 86 7.94 -0.55 -17.07
C GLY A 86 6.55 -0.58 -16.41
N LEU A 87 6.39 -1.30 -15.31
CA LEU A 87 5.15 -1.42 -14.53
C LEU A 87 5.13 -0.50 -13.31
N LEU A 88 6.27 0.12 -12.99
CA LEU A 88 6.38 1.08 -11.89
C LEU A 88 5.84 2.45 -12.33
N TYR A 89 5.01 3.05 -11.49
CA TYR A 89 4.74 4.48 -11.57
C TYR A 89 5.76 5.27 -10.75
N LEU A 90 6.01 6.49 -11.21
CA LEU A 90 6.75 7.52 -10.50
C LEU A 90 5.84 8.74 -10.36
N HIS A 91 5.57 9.13 -9.12
CA HIS A 91 4.95 10.41 -8.80
C HIS A 91 5.96 11.30 -8.10
N THR A 92 5.95 12.60 -8.41
CA THR A 92 6.88 13.58 -7.83
C THR A 92 6.12 14.81 -7.31
N ALA A 93 6.69 15.52 -6.35
CA ALA A 93 6.16 16.73 -5.72
C ALA A 93 4.64 16.65 -5.44
N ALA A 94 3.84 17.50 -6.09
CA ALA A 94 2.41 17.59 -5.85
C ALA A 94 1.65 16.30 -6.22
N GLU A 95 2.12 15.56 -7.24
CA GLU A 95 1.53 14.28 -7.62
C GLU A 95 1.79 13.21 -6.56
N ALA A 96 3.00 13.19 -5.98
CA ALA A 96 3.34 12.30 -4.87
C ALA A 96 2.44 12.57 -3.65
N VAL A 97 2.24 13.84 -3.30
CA VAL A 97 1.35 14.24 -2.19
C VAL A 97 -0.10 13.85 -2.48
N ARG A 98 -0.59 14.14 -3.69
CA ARG A 98 -1.95 13.77 -4.10
C ARG A 98 -2.15 12.26 -4.04
N HIS A 99 -1.18 11.49 -4.53
CA HIS A 99 -1.20 10.04 -4.49
C HIS A 99 -1.28 9.52 -3.05
N ALA A 100 -0.44 10.02 -2.14
CA ALA A 100 -0.47 9.67 -0.72
C ALA A 100 -1.87 9.88 -0.09
N PHE A 101 -2.53 11.01 -0.42
CA PHE A 101 -3.87 11.30 0.08
C PHE A 101 -4.93 10.38 -0.52
N ARG A 102 -4.81 10.02 -1.80
CA ARG A 102 -5.70 9.07 -2.44
C ARG A 102 -5.55 7.67 -1.86
N VAL A 103 -4.33 7.23 -1.60
CA VAL A 103 -4.05 5.94 -0.95
C VAL A 103 -4.61 5.94 0.47
N ALA A 104 -4.26 6.92 1.31
CA ALA A 104 -4.77 7.01 2.70
C ALA A 104 -6.30 7.16 2.77
N GLY A 105 -6.91 7.81 1.76
CA GLY A 105 -8.36 7.91 1.60
C GLY A 105 -9.04 6.69 0.98
N SER A 106 -8.28 5.64 0.66
CA SER A 106 -8.76 4.44 -0.04
C SER A 106 -9.45 4.73 -1.38
N LEU A 107 -9.07 5.83 -2.04
CA LEU A 107 -9.57 6.24 -3.37
C LEU A 107 -8.76 5.63 -4.53
N ASP A 108 -7.56 5.17 -4.21
CA ASP A 108 -6.74 4.32 -5.08
C ASP A 108 -6.58 2.98 -4.38
N SER A 109 -7.62 2.15 -4.37
CA SER A 109 -7.64 0.82 -3.77
C SER A 109 -8.45 -0.11 -4.65
N LEU A 110 -8.19 -1.42 -4.59
CA LEU A 110 -8.98 -2.41 -5.33
C LEU A 110 -10.46 -2.30 -4.94
N VAL A 111 -10.70 -2.07 -3.63
CA VAL A 111 -12.01 -1.74 -3.09
C VAL A 111 -11.97 -0.32 -2.56
N VAL A 112 -12.70 0.58 -3.21
CA VAL A 112 -12.74 1.99 -2.83
C VAL A 112 -13.43 2.15 -1.48
N GLY A 113 -12.79 2.88 -0.56
CA GLY A 113 -13.33 3.10 0.79
C GLY A 113 -12.99 2.00 1.79
N GLU A 114 -12.15 1.02 1.42
CA GLU A 114 -11.73 -0.06 2.31
C GLU A 114 -11.13 0.48 3.64
N PRO A 115 -11.70 0.13 4.81
CA PRO A 115 -11.31 0.68 6.10
C PRO A 115 -9.84 0.45 6.48
N GLN A 116 -9.28 -0.67 6.05
CA GLN A 116 -7.98 -1.20 6.47
C GLN A 116 -6.80 -0.39 5.91
N ILE A 117 -6.95 0.23 4.73
CA ILE A 117 -5.86 0.93 4.05
C ILE A 117 -5.30 2.08 4.90
N LEU A 118 -6.18 2.83 5.58
CA LEU A 118 -5.76 3.92 6.47
C LEU A 118 -4.93 3.41 7.66
N GLY A 119 -5.27 2.22 8.17
CA GLY A 119 -4.50 1.52 9.20
C GLY A 119 -3.13 1.12 8.68
N GLN A 120 -3.07 0.45 7.53
CA GLN A 120 -1.82 0.03 6.89
C GLN A 120 -0.86 1.20 6.60
N VAL A 121 -1.39 2.36 6.17
CA VAL A 121 -0.60 3.58 5.99
C VAL A 121 -0.04 4.07 7.33
N LYS A 122 -0.84 4.04 8.39
CA LYS A 122 -0.40 4.42 9.73
C LYS A 122 0.69 3.48 10.24
N ASP A 123 0.51 2.18 10.09
CA ASP A 123 1.45 1.17 10.58
C ASP A 123 2.79 1.26 9.84
N ALA A 124 2.75 1.40 8.50
CA ALA A 124 3.94 1.63 7.68
C ALA A 124 4.70 2.90 8.10
N TYR A 125 3.97 3.99 8.39
CA TYR A 125 4.57 5.22 8.91
C TYR A 125 5.21 5.01 10.28
N GLN A 126 4.53 4.36 11.21
CA GLN A 126 5.05 4.12 12.56
C GLN A 126 6.28 3.21 12.54
N ALA A 127 6.29 2.17 11.71
CA ALA A 127 7.43 1.28 11.53
C ALA A 127 8.65 2.04 11.00
N ALA A 128 8.48 2.84 9.93
CA ALA A 128 9.57 3.61 9.35
C ALA A 128 10.09 4.72 10.28
N ALA A 129 9.19 5.40 11.01
CA ALA A 129 9.55 6.40 12.01
C ALA A 129 10.31 5.79 13.20
N GLY A 130 9.89 4.61 13.69
CA GLY A 130 10.56 3.89 14.78
C GLY A 130 12.00 3.46 14.43
N LEU A 131 12.30 3.31 13.14
CA LEU A 131 13.63 2.99 12.61
C LEU A 131 14.46 4.25 12.28
N GLY A 132 13.94 5.46 12.52
CA GLY A 132 14.61 6.72 12.16
C GLY A 132 14.74 6.93 10.63
N ALA A 133 13.94 6.21 9.83
CA ALA A 133 14.00 6.29 8.37
C ALA A 133 13.19 7.47 7.81
N VAL A 134 12.27 8.01 8.61
CA VAL A 134 11.40 9.14 8.27
C VAL A 134 11.89 10.41 8.97
N GLY A 135 11.99 11.50 8.22
CA GLY A 135 12.33 12.83 8.73
C GLY A 135 11.12 13.76 8.73
N PRO A 136 11.35 15.08 8.87
CA PRO A 136 10.26 16.05 9.02
C PRO A 136 9.32 16.12 7.81
N VAL A 137 9.82 15.88 6.58
CA VAL A 137 9.02 16.05 5.36
C VAL A 137 8.02 14.91 5.19
N LEU A 138 8.47 13.65 5.28
CA LEU A 138 7.58 12.50 5.22
C LEU A 138 6.69 12.41 6.46
N SER A 139 7.16 12.85 7.64
CA SER A 139 6.30 12.94 8.84
C SER A 139 5.11 13.86 8.59
N ALA A 140 5.36 15.09 8.10
CA ALA A 140 4.30 16.04 7.79
C ALA A 140 3.33 15.52 6.71
N LEU A 141 3.86 14.86 5.67
CA LEU A 141 3.05 14.23 4.62
C LEU A 141 2.14 13.15 5.19
N MET A 142 2.69 12.19 5.93
CA MET A 142 1.94 11.04 6.46
C MET A 142 0.89 11.47 7.46
N GLU A 143 1.22 12.38 8.38
CA GLU A 143 0.23 12.92 9.30
C GLU A 143 -0.92 13.64 8.59
N ARG A 144 -0.61 14.39 7.53
CA ARG A 144 -1.65 15.04 6.72
C ARG A 144 -2.47 14.02 5.95
N ALA A 145 -1.84 13.00 5.37
CA ALA A 145 -2.52 11.91 4.67
C ALA A 145 -3.48 11.16 5.60
N LEU A 146 -3.06 10.84 6.82
CA LEU A 146 -3.91 10.22 7.84
C LEU A 146 -5.10 11.10 8.22
N ARG A 147 -4.90 12.41 8.38
CA ARG A 147 -6.00 13.37 8.63
C ARG A 147 -6.97 13.42 7.44
N VAL A 148 -6.47 13.47 6.21
CA VAL A 148 -7.29 13.48 4.99
C VAL A 148 -8.10 12.19 4.87
N GLY A 149 -7.49 11.02 5.09
CA GLY A 149 -8.19 9.74 5.07
C GLY A 149 -9.30 9.65 6.12
N LYS A 150 -9.06 10.16 7.34
CA LYS A 150 -10.12 10.28 8.36
C LYS A 150 -11.28 11.16 7.89
N ARG A 151 -10.97 12.35 7.35
CA ARG A 151 -11.99 13.27 6.82
C ARG A 151 -12.82 12.65 5.71
N ILE A 152 -12.18 11.97 4.74
CA ILE A 152 -12.90 11.28 3.66
C ILE A 152 -13.90 10.27 4.24
N ARG A 153 -13.50 9.51 5.27
CA ARG A 153 -14.42 8.56 5.91
C ARG A 153 -15.54 9.23 6.69
N THR A 154 -15.29 10.33 7.39
CA THR A 154 -16.29 10.96 8.27
C THR A 154 -17.19 11.95 7.53
N GLU A 155 -16.71 12.55 6.44
CA GLU A 155 -17.39 13.64 5.72
C GLU A 155 -18.00 13.18 4.38
N THR A 156 -17.79 11.91 3.98
CA THR A 156 -18.34 11.38 2.72
C THR A 156 -19.04 10.04 2.92
N ALA A 157 -19.88 9.65 1.95
CA ALA A 157 -20.55 8.36 1.95
C ALA A 157 -19.60 7.15 1.88
N LEU A 158 -18.32 7.35 1.55
CA LEU A 158 -17.32 6.27 1.50
C LEU A 158 -17.07 5.63 2.87
N GLY A 159 -17.34 6.33 3.97
CA GLY A 159 -17.29 5.73 5.31
C GLY A 159 -18.60 5.06 5.76
N ALA A 160 -19.71 5.27 5.05
CA ALA A 160 -21.04 4.84 5.48
C ALA A 160 -21.35 3.37 5.17
N SER A 161 -20.64 2.76 4.22
CA SER A 161 -20.77 1.32 3.93
C SER A 161 -19.40 0.76 3.55
N PRO A 162 -18.75 -0.02 4.42
CA PRO A 162 -17.45 -0.60 4.11
C PRO A 162 -17.65 -1.73 3.10
N VAL A 163 -17.61 -1.40 1.81
CA VAL A 163 -17.29 -2.39 0.80
C VAL A 163 -15.86 -2.85 1.13
N SER A 164 -15.68 -4.14 1.36
CA SER A 164 -14.39 -4.75 1.66
C SER A 164 -14.10 -5.83 0.63
N VAL A 165 -12.84 -6.25 0.50
CA VAL A 165 -12.50 -7.38 -0.38
C VAL A 165 -13.29 -8.64 0.01
N ALA A 166 -13.53 -8.83 1.31
CA ALA A 166 -14.35 -9.91 1.82
C ALA A 166 -15.82 -9.82 1.36
N SER A 167 -16.44 -8.63 1.43
CA SER A 167 -17.82 -8.44 0.99
C SER A 167 -17.97 -8.66 -0.52
N VAL A 168 -17.00 -8.17 -1.32
CA VAL A 168 -16.95 -8.39 -2.78
C VAL A 168 -16.80 -9.87 -3.10
N ALA A 169 -15.98 -10.62 -2.34
CA ALA A 169 -15.83 -12.06 -2.52
C ALA A 169 -17.14 -12.82 -2.25
N ILE A 170 -17.91 -12.43 -1.22
CA ILE A 170 -19.23 -13.01 -0.94
C ILE A 170 -20.24 -12.67 -2.03
N GLU A 171 -20.23 -11.44 -2.54
CA GLU A 171 -21.09 -11.02 -3.64
C GLU A 171 -20.78 -11.78 -4.93
N LEU A 172 -19.50 -11.98 -5.24
CA LEU A 172 -19.06 -12.82 -6.35
C LEU A 172 -19.52 -14.28 -6.17
N ALA A 173 -19.41 -14.83 -4.95
CA ALA A 173 -19.91 -16.17 -4.65
C ALA A 173 -21.43 -16.27 -4.87
N ARG A 174 -22.21 -15.24 -4.50
CA ARG A 174 -23.65 -15.18 -4.77
C ARG A 174 -23.98 -15.09 -6.26
N GLN A 175 -23.16 -14.40 -7.05
CA GLN A 175 -23.32 -14.35 -8.51
C GLN A 175 -23.06 -15.71 -9.17
N ILE A 176 -22.05 -16.45 -8.70
CA ILE A 176 -21.67 -17.76 -9.25
C ILE A 176 -22.64 -18.88 -8.80
N PHE A 177 -23.01 -18.88 -7.52
CA PHE A 177 -23.75 -19.99 -6.89
C PHE A 177 -25.21 -19.67 -6.55
N GLY A 178 -25.66 -18.43 -6.70
CA GLY A 178 -26.99 -17.98 -6.30
C GLY A 178 -27.10 -17.77 -4.79
N ALA A 179 -28.27 -18.11 -4.21
CA ALA A 179 -28.45 -18.02 -2.76
C ALA A 179 -27.48 -18.95 -2.01
N LEU A 180 -26.75 -18.36 -1.06
CA LEU A 180 -25.83 -19.12 -0.18
C LEU A 180 -26.54 -19.71 1.04
N ALA A 181 -27.81 -19.38 1.26
CA ALA A 181 -28.62 -19.96 2.33
C ALA A 181 -28.70 -21.49 2.18
N GLY A 182 -28.43 -22.22 3.28
CA GLY A 182 -28.41 -23.69 3.29
C GLY A 182 -27.16 -24.31 2.68
N ARG A 183 -26.15 -23.53 2.28
CA ARG A 183 -24.86 -24.04 1.82
C ARG A 183 -23.83 -24.06 2.94
N THR A 184 -22.92 -25.03 2.87
CA THR A 184 -21.75 -25.09 3.75
C THR A 184 -20.65 -24.21 3.19
N VAL A 185 -20.17 -23.26 3.99
CA VAL A 185 -19.04 -22.38 3.65
C VAL A 185 -17.87 -22.72 4.56
N LEU A 186 -16.70 -22.94 3.97
CA LEU A 186 -15.44 -23.14 4.69
C LEU A 186 -14.61 -21.86 4.62
N LEU A 187 -14.32 -21.26 5.77
CA LEU A 187 -13.36 -20.16 5.89
C LEU A 187 -12.04 -20.74 6.40
N LEU A 188 -10.95 -20.49 5.67
CA LEU A 188 -9.60 -20.91 6.05
C LEU A 188 -8.84 -19.73 6.61
N GLY A 189 -8.39 -19.84 7.86
CA GLY A 189 -7.71 -18.77 8.60
C GLY A 189 -8.63 -17.97 9.52
N ALA A 190 -8.06 -17.32 10.53
CA ALA A 190 -8.78 -16.57 11.56
C ALA A 190 -8.32 -15.09 11.65
N GLY A 191 -7.83 -14.53 10.54
CA GLY A 191 -7.43 -13.12 10.46
C GLY A 191 -8.61 -12.20 10.17
N GLU A 192 -8.35 -10.89 10.17
CA GLU A 192 -9.36 -9.83 9.93
C GLU A 192 -10.21 -10.07 8.68
N MET A 193 -9.60 -10.59 7.61
CA MET A 193 -10.29 -10.91 6.35
C MET A 193 -11.32 -12.04 6.49
N SER A 194 -10.99 -13.10 7.24
CA SER A 194 -11.91 -14.21 7.48
C SER A 194 -13.04 -13.79 8.42
N GLU A 195 -12.74 -12.95 9.42
CA GLU A 195 -13.76 -12.39 10.31
C GLU A 195 -14.74 -11.50 9.53
N ALA A 196 -14.22 -10.61 8.68
CA ALA A 196 -15.03 -9.78 7.79
C ALA A 196 -15.90 -10.64 6.87
N ALA A 197 -15.36 -11.71 6.27
CA ALA A 197 -16.14 -12.62 5.43
C ALA A 197 -17.26 -13.31 6.22
N ALA A 198 -16.98 -13.78 7.44
CA ALA A 198 -17.98 -14.41 8.30
C ALA A 198 -19.13 -13.45 8.66
N GLN A 199 -18.83 -12.16 8.89
CA GLN A 199 -19.85 -11.15 9.16
C GLN A 199 -20.79 -10.92 7.95
N HIS A 200 -20.27 -11.00 6.72
CA HIS A 200 -21.05 -10.82 5.49
C HIS A 200 -21.80 -12.07 5.02
N LEU A 201 -21.48 -13.24 5.58
CA LEU A 201 -22.16 -14.51 5.31
C LEU A 201 -23.42 -14.71 6.15
N LYS A 202 -23.57 -13.98 7.26
CA LYS A 202 -24.80 -13.95 8.06
C LYS A 202 -25.95 -13.35 7.26
#